data_AF-A0A286GC56-F1
#
_entry.id   AF-A0A286GC56-F1
#
_cell.length_a   1.000
_cell.length_b   1.000
_cell.length_c   1.000
_cell.angle_alpha   90.00
_cell.angle_beta   90.00
_cell.angle_gamma   90.00
#
_symmetry.space_group_name_H-M   'P 1'
#
loop_
_entity.id
_entity.type
_entity.pdbx_description
1 polymer ?
#
loop_
_entity_poly.entity_id
_entity_poly.type
_entity_poly.pdbx_seq_one_letter_code
_entity_poly.pdbx_strand_id
1 'polypeptide(L)'
;MTNADNLTTAFSYLRAVIVSRLKVHSGKVEAEDVSGTAYYQDDSPFSAFINQHQPGFDEYILLLLALAPHVHPHFFNQIIAEHYPEGGDLPEFGGVKGQNHRGMLPTGETAQFVLAGNDLAKRLAIQRLLSNDPNFVWKRLLRVDSVPAGEPFMSGQLLLDPDAVEQLTTGIGSRPQFSMEFPAEYIETGMDWDDLVLHPTTLRQIQEIEHWITHTHTVQHTWGMKKKIKPGYRALFYGPPGTGKTLTVTLLGKQTGKDVFRIDLSRVVSKYIGETEKNLSRLFDKAEHKNWILFFDEADALFGKRTDIRDAHDKYANQEVAYLLQRIESYNGLVILATNQRGNIDDAFIRRFQTIVYFPIPRTEERQAIWQRTFPTQMPIAADIDWHQVASRYELTGASIVNVAHYCAIELLADQSPKLDRKRLEEAIMREYAKEGKVI
;
A
#
# COMPACT_ATOMS: atom_id res chain seq x y z
N MET A 1 -2.47 13.64 -26.15
CA MET A 1 -1.73 12.66 -26.98
C MET A 1 -1.77 11.32 -26.26
N THR A 2 -1.17 10.25 -26.80
CA THR A 2 -1.09 8.98 -26.06
C THR A 2 0.10 9.00 -25.09
N ASN A 3 0.09 8.11 -24.09
CA ASN A 3 1.26 7.95 -23.21
C ASN A 3 2.53 7.56 -23.99
N ALA A 4 2.36 6.78 -25.06
CA ALA A 4 3.45 6.37 -25.93
C ALA A 4 4.08 7.56 -26.68
N ASP A 5 3.28 8.52 -27.15
CA ASP A 5 3.79 9.74 -27.79
C ASP A 5 4.63 10.57 -26.81
N ASN A 6 4.19 10.62 -25.55
CA ASN A 6 4.88 11.34 -24.49
C ASN A 6 6.21 10.70 -24.12
N LEU A 7 6.21 9.38 -23.90
CA LEU A 7 7.44 8.60 -23.66
C LEU A 7 8.40 8.71 -24.85
N THR A 8 7.90 8.65 -26.08
CA THR A 8 8.73 8.80 -27.30
C THR A 8 9.41 10.17 -27.34
N THR A 9 8.70 11.23 -26.99
CA THR A 9 9.23 12.60 -26.94
C THR A 9 10.30 12.73 -25.86
N ALA A 10 10.02 12.21 -24.66
CA ALA A 10 10.95 12.23 -23.54
C ALA A 10 12.24 11.44 -23.85
N PHE A 11 12.14 10.24 -24.44
CA PHE A 11 13.31 9.44 -24.82
C PHE A 11 14.08 10.03 -26.00
N SER A 12 13.40 10.70 -26.95
CA SER A 12 14.07 11.44 -28.01
C SER A 12 14.90 12.59 -27.44
N TYR A 13 14.37 13.27 -26.43
CA TYR A 13 15.10 14.32 -25.70
C TYR A 13 16.29 13.75 -24.92
N LEU A 14 16.10 12.66 -24.17
CA LEU A 14 17.21 11.97 -23.49
C LEU A 14 18.31 11.57 -24.49
N ARG A 15 17.93 11.01 -25.64
CA ARG A 15 18.88 10.65 -26.71
C ARG A 15 19.67 11.89 -27.16
N ALA A 16 19.01 13.02 -27.39
CA ALA A 16 19.68 14.27 -27.78
C ALA A 16 20.71 14.73 -26.73
N VAL A 17 20.35 14.66 -25.44
CA VAL A 17 21.27 14.98 -24.32
C VAL A 17 22.50 14.07 -24.33
N ILE A 18 22.30 12.75 -24.45
CA ILE A 18 23.39 11.77 -24.47
C ILE A 18 24.30 12.00 -25.69
N VAL A 19 23.71 12.17 -26.87
CA VAL A 19 24.45 12.40 -28.11
C VAL A 19 25.28 13.68 -28.04
N SER A 20 24.70 14.77 -27.52
CA SER A 20 25.43 16.02 -27.28
C SER A 20 26.63 15.76 -26.36
N ARG A 21 26.44 15.02 -25.27
CA ARG A 21 27.52 14.68 -24.33
C ARG A 21 28.63 13.84 -24.97
N LEU A 22 28.29 12.86 -25.80
CA LEU A 22 29.26 12.03 -26.53
C LEU A 22 30.07 12.85 -27.55
N LYS A 23 29.45 13.82 -28.22
CA LYS A 23 30.14 14.74 -29.15
C LYS A 23 31.15 15.63 -28.42
N VAL A 24 30.77 16.16 -27.26
CA VAL A 24 31.69 16.95 -26.41
C VAL A 24 32.86 16.09 -25.93
N HIS A 25 32.57 14.88 -25.45
CA HIS A 25 33.60 13.98 -24.95
C HIS A 25 34.60 13.54 -26.04
N SER A 26 34.12 13.28 -27.26
CA SER A 26 34.97 12.97 -28.42
C SER A 26 35.70 14.18 -29.02
N GLY A 27 35.59 15.37 -28.41
CA GLY A 27 36.24 16.61 -28.85
C GLY A 27 35.70 17.17 -30.17
N LYS A 28 34.51 16.71 -30.61
CA LYS A 28 33.95 17.06 -31.93
C LYS A 28 33.17 18.38 -31.93
N VAL A 29 32.63 18.83 -30.79
CA VAL A 29 31.79 20.04 -30.68
C VAL A 29 31.91 20.65 -29.27
N GLU A 30 31.71 21.96 -29.12
CA GLU A 30 31.44 22.60 -27.83
C GLU A 30 30.09 22.17 -27.25
N ALA A 31 29.91 22.29 -25.93
CA ALA A 31 28.70 21.82 -25.26
C ALA A 31 27.49 22.68 -25.63
N GLU A 32 26.46 22.06 -26.20
CA GLU A 32 25.13 22.69 -26.31
C GLU A 32 24.49 22.78 -24.92
N ASP A 33 23.91 23.94 -24.60
CA ASP A 33 23.20 24.16 -23.35
C ASP A 33 21.81 23.52 -23.44
N VAL A 34 21.74 22.24 -23.06
CA VAL A 34 20.47 21.51 -22.99
C VAL A 34 19.91 21.68 -21.58
N SER A 35 18.71 22.27 -21.48
CA SER A 35 18.04 22.54 -20.21
C SER A 35 16.52 22.34 -20.32
N GLY A 36 15.88 22.12 -19.17
CA GLY A 36 14.43 21.93 -19.09
C GLY A 36 13.94 20.50 -19.36
N THR A 37 12.63 20.32 -19.41
CA THR A 37 11.97 19.03 -19.59
C THR A 37 11.19 19.02 -20.90
N ALA A 38 11.12 17.86 -21.57
CA ALA A 38 10.53 17.75 -22.91
C ALA A 38 9.44 16.67 -22.93
N TYR A 39 8.20 17.12 -22.77
CA TYR A 39 7.00 16.28 -22.81
C TYR A 39 5.77 17.12 -23.15
N TYR A 40 4.71 16.46 -23.61
CA TYR A 40 3.41 17.06 -23.85
C TYR A 40 2.63 17.20 -22.55
N GLN A 41 2.11 18.39 -22.31
CA GLN A 41 1.18 18.69 -21.20
C GLN A 41 -0.21 18.14 -21.54
N ASP A 42 -0.49 16.91 -21.13
CA ASP A 42 -1.78 16.25 -21.32
C ASP A 42 -2.16 15.33 -20.14
N ASP A 43 -3.26 14.58 -20.28
CA ASP A 43 -3.77 13.65 -19.26
C ASP A 43 -3.10 12.26 -19.29
N SER A 44 -2.01 12.10 -20.04
CA SER A 44 -1.29 10.82 -20.05
C SER A 44 -0.63 10.53 -18.71
N PRO A 45 -0.48 9.25 -18.33
CA PRO A 45 0.20 8.88 -17.08
C PRO A 45 1.58 9.50 -16.89
N PHE A 46 2.39 9.55 -17.95
CA PHE A 46 3.70 10.19 -17.92
C PHE A 46 3.59 11.68 -17.60
N SER A 47 2.73 12.42 -18.32
CA SER A 47 2.52 13.85 -18.08
C SER A 47 2.00 14.12 -16.67
N ALA A 48 1.00 13.36 -16.20
CA ALA A 48 0.47 13.46 -14.85
C ALA A 48 1.55 13.24 -13.78
N PHE A 49 2.41 12.23 -13.98
CA PHE A 49 3.52 11.94 -13.06
C PHE A 49 4.53 13.08 -12.99
N ILE A 50 4.95 13.61 -14.14
CA ILE A 50 5.90 14.74 -14.19
C ILE A 50 5.28 15.99 -13.58
N ASN A 51 4.00 16.27 -13.84
CA ASN A 51 3.28 17.42 -13.29
C ASN A 51 3.09 17.33 -11.77
N GLN A 52 2.89 16.13 -11.24
CA GLN A 52 2.78 15.89 -9.80
C GLN A 52 4.11 16.14 -9.08
N HIS A 53 5.23 15.72 -9.66
CA HIS A 53 6.54 15.75 -8.99
C HIS A 53 7.41 16.96 -9.37
N GLN A 54 7.09 17.67 -10.45
CA GLN A 54 7.76 18.86 -10.95
C GLN A 54 9.30 18.75 -10.94
N PRO A 55 9.90 17.74 -11.61
CA PRO A 55 11.34 17.55 -11.59
C PRO A 55 12.09 18.73 -12.22
N GLY A 56 13.24 19.07 -11.62
CA GLY A 56 14.26 19.86 -12.30
C GLY A 56 14.91 19.11 -13.47
N PHE A 57 15.80 19.76 -14.21
CA PHE A 57 16.50 19.16 -15.35
C PHE A 57 17.26 17.87 -14.97
N ASP A 58 18.11 17.93 -13.95
CA ASP A 58 18.93 16.79 -13.54
C ASP A 58 18.06 15.60 -13.11
N GLU A 59 17.02 15.86 -12.32
CA GLU A 59 16.02 14.88 -11.88
C GLU A 59 15.30 14.21 -13.05
N TYR A 60 14.89 15.01 -14.02
CA TYR A 60 14.20 14.52 -15.21
C TYR A 60 15.11 13.60 -16.04
N ILE A 61 16.38 13.97 -16.23
CA ILE A 61 17.34 13.13 -16.94
C ILE A 61 17.64 11.85 -16.16
N LEU A 62 17.84 11.93 -14.84
CA LEU A 62 18.02 10.74 -13.99
C LEU A 62 16.84 9.78 -14.11
N LEU A 63 15.62 10.31 -14.04
CA LEU A 63 14.39 9.54 -14.21
C LEU A 63 14.37 8.80 -15.55
N LEU A 64 14.64 9.52 -16.65
CA LEU A 64 14.62 8.94 -17.99
C LEU A 64 15.74 7.93 -18.20
N LEU A 65 16.94 8.17 -17.62
CA LEU A 65 18.03 7.20 -17.64
C LEU A 65 17.58 5.89 -17.00
N ALA A 66 17.01 5.96 -15.79
CA ALA A 66 16.55 4.77 -15.07
C ALA A 66 15.34 4.08 -15.74
N LEU A 67 14.45 4.85 -16.38
CA LEU A 67 13.26 4.32 -17.08
C LEU A 67 13.60 3.66 -18.43
N ALA A 68 14.62 4.14 -19.15
CA ALA A 68 14.92 3.72 -20.52
C ALA A 68 15.04 2.19 -20.69
N PRO A 69 15.74 1.41 -19.84
CA PRO A 69 15.84 -0.04 -19.99
C PRO A 69 14.51 -0.79 -19.88
N HIS A 70 13.52 -0.20 -19.20
CA HIS A 70 12.19 -0.81 -19.03
C HIS A 70 11.31 -0.67 -20.27
N VAL A 71 11.51 0.38 -21.07
CA VAL A 71 10.72 0.65 -22.28
C VAL A 71 11.48 0.30 -23.56
N HIS A 72 12.79 0.57 -23.59
CA HIS A 72 13.68 0.34 -24.72
C HIS A 72 14.94 -0.40 -24.26
N PRO A 73 14.91 -1.75 -24.21
CA PRO A 73 16.00 -2.56 -23.65
C PRO A 73 17.40 -2.33 -24.26
N HIS A 74 17.48 -1.84 -25.49
CA HIS A 74 18.76 -1.60 -26.19
C HIS A 74 19.08 -0.11 -26.37
N PHE A 75 18.36 0.78 -25.67
CA PHE A 75 18.45 2.24 -25.86
C PHE A 75 19.88 2.77 -25.83
N PHE A 76 20.62 2.48 -24.76
CA PHE A 76 22.01 2.95 -24.60
C PHE A 76 22.96 2.28 -25.59
N ASN A 77 22.84 0.97 -25.79
CA ASN A 77 23.69 0.22 -26.71
C ASN A 77 23.58 0.74 -28.14
N GLN A 78 22.38 1.10 -28.60
CA GLN A 78 22.16 1.68 -29.92
C GLN A 78 22.85 3.04 -30.05
N ILE A 79 22.70 3.93 -29.07
CA ILE A 79 23.30 5.27 -29.10
C ILE A 79 24.84 5.18 -29.12
N ILE A 80 25.42 4.30 -28.31
CA ILE A 80 26.87 4.10 -28.25
C ILE A 80 27.39 3.52 -29.57
N ALA A 81 26.74 2.49 -30.10
CA ALA A 81 27.15 1.84 -31.36
C ALA A 81 27.12 2.81 -32.57
N GLU A 82 26.18 3.75 -32.60
CA GLU A 82 26.13 4.80 -33.63
C GLU A 82 27.34 5.75 -33.59
N HIS A 83 27.91 5.99 -32.40
CA HIS A 83 29.04 6.92 -32.21
C HIS A 83 30.40 6.22 -32.22
N TYR A 84 30.43 4.92 -31.91
CA TYR A 84 31.63 4.07 -31.89
C TYR A 84 31.41 2.78 -32.71
N PRO A 85 31.17 2.88 -34.03
CA PRO A 85 30.79 1.75 -34.88
C PRO A 85 31.88 0.69 -35.04
N GLU A 86 33.15 1.04 -34.80
CA GLU A 86 34.29 0.12 -34.90
C GLU A 86 34.51 -0.74 -33.63
N GLY A 87 33.60 -0.67 -32.66
CA GLY A 87 33.63 -1.55 -31.48
C GLY A 87 34.59 -1.10 -30.37
N GLY A 88 34.70 0.21 -30.15
CA GLY A 88 35.41 0.76 -28.99
C GLY A 88 34.65 0.54 -27.69
N ASP A 89 35.38 0.25 -26.61
CA ASP A 89 34.82 0.29 -25.25
C ASP A 89 34.69 1.76 -24.82
N LEU A 90 33.60 2.11 -24.13
CA LEU A 90 33.40 3.44 -23.53
C LEU A 90 33.19 3.29 -22.02
N PRO A 91 34.25 2.93 -21.26
CA PRO A 91 34.12 2.67 -19.83
C PRO A 91 33.62 3.88 -19.05
N GLU A 92 33.90 5.09 -19.54
CA GLU A 92 33.53 6.36 -18.89
C GLU A 92 32.02 6.62 -18.91
N PHE A 93 31.28 5.97 -19.81
CA PHE A 93 29.83 5.98 -19.82
C PHE A 93 29.23 5.15 -18.67
N GLY A 94 30.04 4.29 -18.04
CA GLY A 94 29.62 3.36 -17.00
C GLY A 94 28.70 2.27 -17.54
N GLY A 95 27.85 1.75 -16.67
CA GLY A 95 26.88 0.72 -17.00
C GLY A 95 27.25 -0.68 -16.53
N VAL A 96 26.21 -1.48 -16.27
CA VAL A 96 26.35 -2.90 -15.91
C VAL A 96 25.48 -3.78 -16.78
N LYS A 97 25.86 -5.05 -16.93
CA LYS A 97 25.01 -6.06 -17.58
C LYS A 97 24.08 -6.67 -16.55
N GLY A 98 22.80 -6.77 -16.87
CA GLY A 98 21.85 -7.48 -16.03
C GLY A 98 22.03 -9.00 -16.11
N GLN A 99 21.58 -9.72 -15.09
CA GLN A 99 21.57 -11.19 -15.12
C GLN A 99 20.60 -11.74 -16.17
N ASN A 100 19.39 -11.14 -16.23
CA ASN A 100 18.33 -11.52 -17.17
C ASN A 100 18.12 -10.50 -18.29
N HIS A 101 18.67 -9.29 -18.14
CA HIS A 101 18.54 -8.21 -19.10
C HIS A 101 19.70 -8.24 -20.10
N ARG A 102 19.38 -8.23 -21.41
CA ARG A 102 20.37 -8.36 -22.48
C ARG A 102 21.01 -7.04 -22.94
N GLY A 103 20.51 -5.90 -22.45
CA GLY A 103 21.07 -4.58 -22.68
C GLY A 103 21.99 -4.10 -21.57
N MET A 104 22.47 -2.86 -21.72
CA MET A 104 23.18 -2.12 -20.67
C MET A 104 22.17 -1.49 -19.71
N LEU A 105 22.41 -1.66 -18.41
CA LEU A 105 21.71 -0.96 -17.34
C LEU A 105 22.56 0.24 -16.90
N PRO A 106 21.97 1.44 -16.76
CA PRO A 106 22.70 2.64 -16.37
C PRO A 106 23.16 2.56 -14.91
N THR A 107 24.28 3.20 -14.60
CA THR A 107 24.83 3.32 -13.24
C THR A 107 24.85 4.77 -12.78
N GLY A 108 25.26 5.01 -11.53
CA GLY A 108 25.60 6.36 -11.07
C GLY A 108 26.68 7.03 -11.94
N GLU A 109 27.64 6.28 -12.46
CA GLU A 109 28.63 6.77 -13.43
C GLU A 109 27.99 7.19 -14.74
N THR A 110 27.00 6.44 -15.25
CA THR A 110 26.22 6.85 -16.42
C THR A 110 25.53 8.19 -16.18
N ALA A 111 24.91 8.38 -15.01
CA ALA A 111 24.33 9.66 -14.63
C ALA A 111 25.35 10.80 -14.60
N GLN A 112 26.52 10.58 -13.99
CA GLN A 112 27.61 11.56 -13.95
C GLN A 112 28.15 11.89 -15.33
N PHE A 113 28.32 10.90 -16.20
CA PHE A 113 28.78 11.11 -17.56
C PHE A 113 27.80 12.01 -18.33
N VAL A 114 26.52 11.65 -18.33
CA VAL A 114 25.48 12.35 -19.10
C VAL A 114 25.28 13.79 -18.60
N LEU A 115 25.16 13.99 -17.29
CA LEU A 115 24.84 15.30 -16.71
C LEU A 115 26.06 16.20 -16.53
N ALA A 116 27.21 15.64 -16.14
CA ALA A 116 28.37 16.42 -15.74
C ALA A 116 29.57 16.30 -16.69
N GLY A 117 29.65 15.27 -17.54
CA GLY A 117 30.83 15.07 -18.41
C GLY A 117 32.11 15.01 -17.58
N ASN A 118 33.08 15.90 -17.83
CA ASN A 118 34.33 15.98 -17.06
C ASN A 118 34.33 17.10 -15.99
N ASP A 119 33.21 17.81 -15.79
CA ASP A 119 33.08 18.83 -14.77
C ASP A 119 33.02 18.19 -13.37
N LEU A 120 34.13 18.29 -12.63
CA LEU A 120 34.26 17.69 -11.30
C LEU A 120 33.25 18.28 -10.30
N ALA A 121 32.98 19.58 -10.35
CA ALA A 121 32.05 20.22 -9.43
C ALA A 121 30.63 19.69 -9.65
N LYS A 122 30.19 19.58 -10.91
CA LYS A 122 28.90 18.97 -11.27
C LYS A 122 28.86 17.48 -10.93
N ARG A 123 29.92 16.71 -11.18
CA ARG A 123 29.97 15.28 -10.80
C ARG A 123 29.76 15.07 -9.30
N LEU A 124 30.39 15.89 -8.46
CA LEU A 124 30.20 15.85 -7.01
C LEU A 124 28.79 16.26 -6.59
N ALA A 125 28.16 17.21 -7.30
CA ALA A 125 26.77 17.59 -7.06
C ALA A 125 25.80 16.43 -7.35
N ILE A 126 25.94 15.77 -8.51
CA ILE A 126 25.14 14.58 -8.87
C ILE A 126 25.38 13.42 -7.89
N GLN A 127 26.62 13.20 -7.46
CA GLN A 127 26.90 12.18 -6.45
C GLN A 127 26.20 12.48 -5.12
N ARG A 128 26.21 13.74 -4.65
CA ARG A 128 25.50 14.13 -3.42
C ARG A 128 23.99 13.94 -3.54
N LEU A 129 23.43 14.29 -4.70
CA LEU A 129 22.01 14.10 -5.03
C LEU A 129 21.60 12.63 -4.87
N LEU A 130 22.40 11.71 -5.44
CA LEU A 130 22.14 10.27 -5.43
C LEU A 130 22.51 9.57 -4.12
N SER A 131 23.50 10.07 -3.37
CA SER A 131 23.99 9.41 -2.16
C SER A 131 23.31 9.88 -0.88
N ASN A 132 23.07 11.18 -0.66
CA ASN A 132 22.80 11.66 0.70
C ASN A 132 22.04 12.99 0.84
N ASP A 133 21.33 13.49 -0.18
CA ASP A 133 20.45 14.67 -0.01
C ASP A 133 19.08 14.34 0.66
N PRO A 134 18.80 14.75 1.92
CA PRO A 134 17.50 14.52 2.57
C PRO A 134 16.34 15.29 1.92
N ASN A 135 16.61 16.28 1.05
CA ASN A 135 15.61 17.04 0.32
C ASN A 135 15.32 16.47 -1.08
N PHE A 136 16.06 15.44 -1.52
CA PHE A 136 15.81 14.79 -2.81
C PHE A 136 14.54 13.95 -2.70
N VAL A 137 13.41 14.55 -3.10
CA VAL A 137 12.07 13.92 -3.14
C VAL A 137 12.10 12.61 -3.93
N TRP A 138 12.96 12.57 -4.95
CA TRP A 138 13.19 11.43 -5.81
C TRP A 138 13.96 10.26 -5.16
N LYS A 139 14.53 10.36 -3.95
CA LYS A 139 15.25 9.23 -3.31
C LYS A 139 14.44 7.96 -3.16
N ARG A 140 13.13 8.10 -3.02
CA ARG A 140 12.21 6.95 -2.87
C ARG A 140 11.84 6.33 -4.22
N LEU A 141 11.94 7.11 -5.28
CA LEU A 141 11.68 6.68 -6.65
C LEU A 141 12.97 6.17 -7.32
N LEU A 142 14.09 6.83 -7.10
CA LEU A 142 15.33 6.62 -7.81
C LEU A 142 16.49 6.46 -6.82
N ARG A 143 17.24 5.38 -6.98
CA ARG A 143 18.37 5.03 -6.10
C ARG A 143 19.52 4.40 -6.89
N VAL A 144 20.71 4.47 -6.32
CA VAL A 144 21.86 3.68 -6.79
C VAL A 144 21.95 2.43 -5.93
N ASP A 145 22.05 1.26 -6.56
CA ASP A 145 22.16 -0.02 -5.87
C ASP A 145 23.49 -0.16 -5.12
N SER A 146 23.51 -1.00 -4.09
CA SER A 146 24.75 -1.27 -3.35
C SER A 146 25.75 -2.04 -4.20
N VAL A 147 27.03 -1.66 -4.10
CA VAL A 147 28.15 -2.33 -4.77
C VAL A 147 28.96 -3.18 -3.78
N PRO A 148 29.70 -4.20 -4.26
CA PRO A 148 30.66 -4.93 -3.46
C PRO A 148 31.65 -4.04 -2.71
N ALA A 149 32.14 -4.51 -1.56
CA ALA A 149 33.09 -3.77 -0.75
C ALA A 149 34.37 -3.46 -1.53
N GLY A 150 34.76 -2.18 -1.55
CA GLY A 150 35.93 -1.69 -2.29
C GLY A 150 35.60 -1.07 -3.65
N GLU A 151 34.36 -1.24 -4.15
CA GLU A 151 33.92 -0.57 -5.37
C GLU A 151 33.37 0.85 -5.08
N PRO A 152 33.52 1.80 -6.02
CA PRO A 152 32.90 3.12 -5.91
C PRO A 152 31.38 3.02 -5.88
N PHE A 153 30.74 3.77 -4.97
CA PHE A 153 29.27 3.82 -4.86
C PHE A 153 28.57 4.11 -6.21
N MET A 154 29.16 4.98 -7.05
CA MET A 154 28.58 5.38 -8.33
C MET A 154 28.63 4.26 -9.39
N SER A 155 29.39 3.19 -9.19
CA SER A 155 29.39 2.03 -10.07
C SER A 155 28.11 1.18 -9.90
N GLY A 156 27.31 1.46 -8.87
CA GLY A 156 26.02 0.79 -8.65
C GLY A 156 24.98 1.13 -9.71
N GLN A 157 24.07 0.19 -9.96
CA GLN A 157 22.99 0.36 -10.93
C GLN A 157 22.03 1.47 -10.49
N LEU A 158 21.65 2.34 -11.43
CA LEU A 158 20.58 3.32 -11.25
C LEU A 158 19.23 2.61 -11.39
N LEU A 159 18.47 2.57 -10.30
CA LEU A 159 17.20 1.86 -10.19
C LEU A 159 16.06 2.84 -10.03
N LEU A 160 14.97 2.61 -10.76
CA LEU A 160 13.67 3.24 -10.58
C LEU A 160 12.76 2.28 -9.81
N ASP A 161 11.93 2.83 -8.90
CA ASP A 161 10.95 2.09 -8.14
C ASP A 161 9.97 1.38 -9.10
N PRO A 162 9.70 0.08 -8.92
CA PRO A 162 8.83 -0.66 -9.82
C PRO A 162 7.43 -0.06 -9.97
N ASP A 163 6.86 0.50 -8.91
CA ASP A 163 5.52 1.11 -8.97
C ASP A 163 5.59 2.41 -9.80
N ALA A 164 6.70 3.15 -9.72
CA ALA A 164 6.93 4.33 -10.55
C ALA A 164 7.09 3.97 -12.04
N VAL A 165 7.80 2.87 -12.36
CA VAL A 165 7.92 2.35 -13.73
C VAL A 165 6.53 2.06 -14.30
N GLU A 166 5.69 1.37 -13.54
CA GLU A 166 4.35 1.00 -13.99
C GLU A 166 3.44 2.23 -14.14
N GLN A 167 3.47 3.16 -13.16
CA GLN A 167 2.71 4.40 -13.24
C GLN A 167 3.12 5.25 -14.46
N LEU A 168 4.41 5.34 -14.77
CA LEU A 168 4.92 6.08 -15.94
C LEU A 168 4.57 5.40 -17.27
N THR A 169 4.43 4.07 -17.30
CA THR A 169 4.26 3.30 -18.54
C THR A 169 2.81 2.92 -18.83
N THR A 170 2.13 2.30 -17.87
CA THR A 170 0.76 1.80 -18.03
C THR A 170 -0.28 2.74 -17.40
N GLY A 171 0.14 3.60 -16.46
CA GLY A 171 -0.75 4.43 -15.67
C GLY A 171 -1.49 3.70 -14.55
N ILE A 172 -1.21 2.40 -14.38
CA ILE A 172 -1.69 1.61 -13.27
C ILE A 172 -0.57 1.59 -12.25
N GLY A 173 -0.80 2.12 -11.05
CA GLY A 173 0.09 1.78 -9.93
C GLY A 173 -0.27 0.38 -9.47
N SER A 174 0.61 -0.62 -9.63
CA SER A 174 0.34 -1.91 -8.99
C SER A 174 0.24 -1.69 -7.49
N ARG A 175 -0.86 -2.21 -6.94
CA ARG A 175 -0.94 -2.44 -5.51
C ARG A 175 0.00 -3.61 -5.22
N PRO A 176 0.95 -3.48 -4.30
CA PRO A 176 1.82 -4.61 -3.97
C PRO A 176 0.98 -5.81 -3.56
N GLN A 177 1.26 -6.94 -4.21
CA GLN A 177 0.62 -8.20 -3.89
C GLN A 177 1.28 -8.80 -2.64
N PHE A 178 0.49 -9.57 -1.89
CA PHE A 178 1.00 -10.32 -0.76
C PHE A 178 2.17 -11.21 -1.20
N SER A 179 3.31 -11.09 -0.51
CA SER A 179 4.48 -11.92 -0.75
C SER A 179 5.25 -12.12 0.55
N MET A 180 6.26 -12.99 0.54
CA MET A 180 7.16 -13.12 1.71
C MET A 180 7.86 -11.81 2.06
N GLU A 181 8.10 -10.93 1.08
CA GLU A 181 8.74 -9.63 1.30
C GLU A 181 7.76 -8.51 1.65
N PHE A 182 6.46 -8.71 1.40
CA PHE A 182 5.40 -7.75 1.66
C PHE A 182 4.20 -8.45 2.33
N PRO A 183 4.15 -8.47 3.68
CA PRO A 183 3.20 -9.27 4.45
C PRO A 183 1.83 -8.60 4.60
N ALA A 184 1.36 -7.94 3.54
CA ALA A 184 0.10 -7.22 3.53
C ALA A 184 -0.72 -7.55 2.29
N GLU A 185 -2.02 -7.71 2.49
CA GLU A 185 -3.00 -8.05 1.47
C GLU A 185 -3.90 -6.84 1.24
N TYR A 186 -4.05 -6.42 -0.01
CA TYR A 186 -5.03 -5.40 -0.36
C TYR A 186 -6.45 -5.97 -0.16
N ILE A 187 -7.28 -5.24 0.59
CA ILE A 187 -8.67 -5.64 0.82
C ILE A 187 -9.64 -4.56 0.34
N GLU A 188 -10.69 -4.99 -0.35
CA GLU A 188 -11.79 -4.14 -0.83
C GLU A 188 -13.14 -4.82 -0.57
N THR A 189 -14.21 -4.07 -0.76
CA THR A 189 -15.57 -4.59 -0.65
C THR A 189 -16.46 -4.02 -1.75
N GLY A 190 -17.32 -4.87 -2.30
CA GLY A 190 -18.38 -4.44 -3.21
C GLY A 190 -19.55 -3.77 -2.50
N MET A 191 -19.66 -3.92 -1.17
CA MET A 191 -20.72 -3.33 -0.37
C MET A 191 -20.59 -1.80 -0.26
N ASP A 192 -21.70 -1.16 0.09
CA ASP A 192 -21.79 0.27 0.37
C ASP A 192 -22.05 0.53 1.86
N TRP A 193 -21.94 1.80 2.27
CA TRP A 193 -22.17 2.20 3.66
C TRP A 193 -23.58 1.89 4.15
N ASP A 194 -24.56 1.89 3.25
CA ASP A 194 -25.94 1.52 3.56
C ASP A 194 -26.10 0.02 3.84
N ASP A 195 -25.15 -0.83 3.46
CA ASP A 195 -25.17 -2.26 3.79
C ASP A 195 -24.65 -2.52 5.22
N LEU A 196 -23.86 -1.59 5.77
CA LEU A 196 -23.28 -1.70 7.10
C LEU A 196 -24.25 -1.21 8.17
N VAL A 197 -24.65 -2.12 9.06
CA VAL A 197 -25.45 -1.79 10.24
C VAL A 197 -24.56 -1.85 11.47
N LEU A 198 -24.39 -0.70 12.14
CA LEU A 198 -23.64 -0.58 13.39
C LEU A 198 -24.51 0.01 14.49
N HIS A 199 -24.14 -0.29 15.74
CA HIS A 199 -24.71 0.39 16.89
C HIS A 199 -24.43 1.90 16.81
N PRO A 200 -25.36 2.80 17.19
CA PRO A 200 -25.21 4.25 17.01
C PRO A 200 -23.94 4.83 17.63
N THR A 201 -23.51 4.30 18.78
CA THR A 201 -22.24 4.71 19.42
C THR A 201 -21.03 4.31 18.58
N THR A 202 -21.02 3.09 18.05
CA THR A 202 -19.95 2.58 17.19
C THR A 202 -19.86 3.43 15.93
N LEU A 203 -20.99 3.70 15.27
CA LEU A 203 -21.07 4.54 14.08
C LEU A 203 -20.48 5.95 14.32
N ARG A 204 -20.83 6.58 15.44
CA ARG A 204 -20.29 7.90 15.80
C ARG A 204 -18.77 7.89 15.95
N GLN A 205 -18.21 6.86 16.57
CA GLN A 205 -16.76 6.73 16.71
C GLN A 205 -16.07 6.47 15.36
N ILE A 206 -16.72 5.75 14.44
CA ILE A 206 -16.17 5.59 13.09
C ILE A 206 -16.20 6.91 12.31
N GLN A 207 -17.26 7.71 12.45
CA GLN A 207 -17.34 9.05 11.89
C GLN A 207 -16.24 9.97 12.42
N GLU A 208 -15.80 9.83 13.68
CA GLU A 208 -14.64 10.57 14.20
C GLU A 208 -13.34 10.23 13.44
N ILE A 209 -13.16 8.97 13.06
CA ILE A 209 -12.02 8.52 12.24
C ILE A 209 -12.13 9.12 10.83
N GLU A 210 -13.31 9.05 10.22
CA GLU A 210 -13.58 9.65 8.91
C GLU A 210 -13.29 11.16 8.92
N HIS A 211 -13.80 11.88 9.92
CA HIS A 211 -13.55 13.31 10.09
C HIS A 211 -12.05 13.61 10.19
N TRP A 212 -11.29 12.78 10.91
CA TRP A 212 -9.84 12.94 10.95
C TRP A 212 -9.21 12.76 9.56
N ILE A 213 -9.57 11.71 8.83
CA ILE A 213 -9.05 11.45 7.48
C ILE A 213 -9.28 12.65 6.56
N THR A 214 -10.50 13.20 6.58
CA THR A 214 -10.92 14.28 5.68
C THR A 214 -10.31 15.64 6.05
N HIS A 215 -10.12 15.93 7.34
CA HIS A 215 -9.74 17.27 7.80
C HIS A 215 -8.28 17.40 8.30
N THR A 216 -7.54 16.28 8.44
CA THR A 216 -6.17 16.30 8.99
C THR A 216 -5.22 17.23 8.23
N HIS A 217 -5.33 17.30 6.90
CA HIS A 217 -4.48 18.17 6.09
C HIS A 217 -4.69 19.66 6.45
N THR A 218 -5.96 20.11 6.53
CA THR A 218 -6.32 21.48 6.92
C THR A 218 -5.84 21.80 8.34
N VAL A 219 -6.05 20.89 9.30
CA VAL A 219 -5.63 21.08 10.68
C VAL A 219 -4.09 21.22 10.79
N GLN A 220 -3.35 20.39 10.06
CA GLN A 220 -1.89 20.42 10.10
C GLN A 220 -1.29 21.64 9.39
N HIS A 221 -1.76 21.92 8.17
CA HIS A 221 -1.15 22.90 7.27
C HIS A 221 -1.81 24.28 7.35
N THR A 222 -3.13 24.35 7.25
CA THR A 222 -3.87 25.63 7.25
C THR A 222 -3.92 26.24 8.65
N TRP A 223 -4.14 25.43 9.68
CA TRP A 223 -4.20 25.92 11.07
C TRP A 223 -2.85 25.85 11.79
N GLY A 224 -1.81 25.36 11.12
CA GLY A 224 -0.44 25.32 11.64
C GLY A 224 -0.25 24.39 12.85
N MET A 225 -1.14 23.42 13.07
CA MET A 225 -1.06 22.52 14.23
C MET A 225 -0.07 21.37 14.04
N LYS A 226 0.60 21.26 12.90
CA LYS A 226 1.56 20.17 12.59
C LYS A 226 2.62 19.95 13.68
N LYS A 227 3.12 21.01 14.33
CA LYS A 227 4.13 20.91 15.40
C LYS A 227 3.55 20.53 16.78
N LYS A 228 2.23 20.58 16.93
CA LYS A 228 1.51 20.36 18.20
C LYS A 228 0.82 19.00 18.28
N ILE A 229 0.69 18.29 17.16
CA ILE A 229 -0.04 17.02 17.06
C ILE A 229 0.95 15.95 16.65
N LYS A 230 0.79 14.74 17.20
CA LYS A 230 1.55 13.57 16.75
C LYS A 230 1.14 13.20 15.32
N PRO A 231 2.08 12.76 14.47
CA PRO A 231 1.74 12.28 13.14
C PRO A 231 0.82 11.07 13.19
N GLY A 232 -0.08 10.93 12.22
CA GLY A 232 -0.95 9.76 12.05
C GLY A 232 -2.08 9.61 13.08
N TYR A 233 -2.90 8.59 12.86
CA TYR A 233 -4.04 8.24 13.71
C TYR A 233 -4.11 6.73 13.91
N ARG A 234 -4.42 6.32 15.13
CA ARG A 234 -4.49 4.92 15.55
C ARG A 234 -5.85 4.67 16.18
N ALA A 235 -6.55 3.68 15.63
CA ALA A 235 -7.78 3.18 16.18
C ALA A 235 -7.64 1.71 16.60
N LEU A 236 -8.27 1.34 17.72
CA LEU A 236 -8.38 -0.05 18.17
C LEU A 236 -9.83 -0.49 18.07
N PHE A 237 -10.10 -1.46 17.19
CA PHE A 237 -11.40 -2.10 17.03
C PHE A 237 -11.43 -3.37 17.87
N TYR A 238 -12.43 -3.49 18.74
CA TYR A 238 -12.58 -4.69 19.56
C TYR A 238 -14.02 -5.15 19.64
N GLY A 239 -14.20 -6.45 19.80
CA GLY A 239 -15.52 -7.07 19.95
C GLY A 239 -15.53 -8.48 19.38
N PRO A 240 -16.64 -9.22 19.53
CA PRO A 240 -16.76 -10.58 19.03
C PRO A 240 -16.42 -10.71 17.53
N PRO A 241 -16.01 -11.89 17.05
CA PRO A 241 -15.87 -12.13 15.62
C PRO A 241 -17.22 -11.95 14.91
N GLY A 242 -17.18 -11.56 13.64
CA GLY A 242 -18.41 -11.44 12.82
C GLY A 242 -19.26 -10.18 13.03
N THR A 243 -18.79 -9.20 13.83
CA THR A 243 -19.51 -7.93 14.09
C THR A 243 -19.18 -6.80 13.12
N GLY A 244 -18.45 -7.06 12.03
CA GLY A 244 -18.23 -6.09 10.95
C GLY A 244 -16.97 -5.23 11.06
N LYS A 245 -16.00 -5.58 11.91
CA LYS A 245 -14.71 -4.85 12.05
C LYS A 245 -14.01 -4.65 10.71
N THR A 246 -13.69 -5.74 10.01
CA THR A 246 -12.98 -5.73 8.71
C THR A 246 -13.80 -5.03 7.62
N LEU A 247 -15.12 -5.27 7.57
CA LEU A 247 -16.02 -4.61 6.63
C LEU A 247 -16.07 -3.09 6.83
N THR A 248 -16.07 -2.64 8.08
CA THR A 248 -16.05 -1.20 8.40
C THR A 248 -14.77 -0.54 7.89
N VAL A 249 -13.63 -1.23 8.00
CA VAL A 249 -12.36 -0.70 7.50
C VAL A 249 -12.32 -0.62 5.97
N THR A 250 -12.81 -1.63 5.26
CA THR A 250 -12.86 -1.60 3.79
C THR A 250 -13.80 -0.52 3.29
N LEU A 251 -14.95 -0.32 3.95
CA LEU A 251 -15.89 0.77 3.64
C LEU A 251 -15.31 2.16 3.92
N LEU A 252 -14.57 2.32 5.02
CA LEU A 252 -13.86 3.57 5.33
C LEU A 252 -12.81 3.89 4.26
N GLY A 253 -12.06 2.88 3.79
CA GLY A 253 -11.15 3.02 2.66
C GLY A 253 -11.86 3.45 1.37
N LYS A 254 -12.94 2.74 1.01
CA LYS A 254 -13.76 3.04 -0.17
C LYS A 254 -14.30 4.48 -0.15
N GLN A 255 -14.90 4.91 0.96
CA GLN A 255 -15.49 6.25 1.10
C GLN A 255 -14.44 7.37 1.09
N THR A 256 -13.25 7.10 1.64
CA THR A 256 -12.17 8.10 1.69
C THR A 256 -11.19 8.04 0.52
N GLY A 257 -11.42 7.13 -0.44
CA GLY A 257 -10.55 6.93 -1.60
C GLY A 257 -9.15 6.40 -1.23
N LYS A 258 -9.03 5.70 -0.10
CA LYS A 258 -7.76 5.18 0.42
C LYS A 258 -7.66 3.68 0.24
N ASP A 259 -6.51 3.22 -0.24
CA ASP A 259 -6.23 1.78 -0.27
C ASP A 259 -6.09 1.23 1.16
N VAL A 260 -6.66 0.04 1.37
CA VAL A 260 -6.62 -0.67 2.65
C VAL A 260 -5.75 -1.90 2.50
N PHE A 261 -4.74 -2.00 3.36
CA PHE A 261 -3.85 -3.15 3.42
C PHE A 261 -4.05 -3.88 4.74
N ARG A 262 -4.48 -5.13 4.66
CA ARG A 262 -4.63 -6.05 5.79
C ARG A 262 -3.33 -6.76 6.09
N ILE A 263 -2.92 -6.72 7.35
CA ILE A 263 -1.79 -7.44 7.91
C ILE A 263 -2.34 -8.41 8.95
N ASP A 264 -2.19 -9.70 8.69
CA ASP A 264 -2.54 -10.76 9.63
C ASP A 264 -1.35 -10.97 10.58
N LEU A 265 -1.48 -10.50 11.81
CA LEU A 265 -0.40 -10.53 12.79
C LEU A 265 -0.04 -11.94 13.25
N SER A 266 -0.97 -12.90 13.21
CA SER A 266 -0.67 -14.28 13.58
C SER A 266 0.29 -14.93 12.58
N ARG A 267 0.19 -14.57 11.29
CA ARG A 267 1.09 -15.06 10.23
C ARG A 267 2.48 -14.44 10.30
N VAL A 268 2.56 -13.18 10.72
CA VAL A 268 3.81 -12.42 10.80
C VAL A 268 4.69 -12.93 11.95
N VAL A 269 4.08 -13.20 13.11
CA VAL A 269 4.82 -13.63 14.33
C VAL A 269 5.22 -15.11 14.28
N SER A 270 4.41 -15.96 13.65
CA SER A 270 4.56 -17.43 13.75
C SER A 270 5.68 -18.04 12.90
N LYS A 271 6.24 -17.31 11.92
CA LYS A 271 7.12 -17.93 10.91
C LYS A 271 8.56 -17.43 10.87
N TYR A 272 8.89 -16.25 11.38
CA TYR A 272 10.24 -15.69 11.16
C TYR A 272 10.71 -14.80 12.31
N ILE A 273 11.54 -15.35 13.20
CA ILE A 273 12.31 -14.57 14.17
C ILE A 273 13.38 -13.81 13.36
N GLY A 274 13.28 -12.48 13.27
CA GLY A 274 14.26 -11.60 12.60
C GLY A 274 13.95 -11.14 11.16
N GLU A 275 13.36 -11.94 10.27
CA GLU A 275 12.95 -11.44 8.92
C GLU A 275 11.69 -10.57 8.99
N THR A 276 10.88 -10.77 10.02
CA THR A 276 9.66 -10.03 10.32
C THR A 276 9.91 -8.52 10.46
N GLU A 277 10.99 -8.11 11.12
CA GLU A 277 11.33 -6.70 11.29
C GLU A 277 11.62 -6.03 9.94
N LYS A 278 12.40 -6.69 9.07
CA LYS A 278 12.74 -6.18 7.75
C LYS A 278 11.51 -6.05 6.85
N ASN A 279 10.64 -7.05 6.88
CA ASN A 279 9.40 -7.06 6.08
C ASN A 279 8.39 -6.01 6.58
N LEU A 280 8.24 -5.85 7.90
CA LEU A 280 7.43 -4.78 8.49
C LEU A 280 8.03 -3.40 8.19
N SER A 281 9.36 -3.24 8.29
CA SER A 281 10.03 -1.98 7.92
C SER A 281 9.66 -1.59 6.48
N ARG A 282 9.88 -2.51 5.53
CA ARG A 282 9.55 -2.35 4.11
C ARG A 282 8.08 -1.98 3.89
N LEU A 283 7.16 -2.64 4.60
CA LEU A 283 5.72 -2.33 4.55
C LEU A 283 5.47 -0.87 4.93
N PHE A 284 5.95 -0.44 6.10
CA PHE A 284 5.76 0.94 6.56
C PHE A 284 6.48 1.96 5.67
N ASP A 285 7.69 1.64 5.19
CA ASP A 285 8.45 2.51 4.28
C ASP A 285 7.70 2.72 2.95
N LYS A 286 7.05 1.66 2.43
CA LYS A 286 6.22 1.71 1.22
C LYS A 286 4.90 2.45 1.47
N ALA A 287 4.32 2.33 2.66
CA ALA A 287 3.06 2.96 3.03
C ALA A 287 3.18 4.47 3.31
N GLU A 288 4.34 4.94 3.82
CA GLU A 288 4.56 6.26 4.42
C GLU A 288 4.05 7.45 3.57
N HIS A 289 4.10 7.33 2.24
CA HIS A 289 3.66 8.39 1.31
C HIS A 289 2.42 8.06 0.50
N LYS A 290 1.88 6.85 0.65
CA LYS A 290 0.73 6.40 -0.14
C LYS A 290 -0.61 6.62 0.56
N ASN A 291 -0.59 7.22 1.74
CA ASN A 291 -1.77 7.53 2.57
C ASN A 291 -2.67 6.30 2.83
N TRP A 292 -2.09 5.10 2.83
CA TRP A 292 -2.79 3.84 3.02
C TRP A 292 -3.40 3.72 4.42
N ILE A 293 -4.49 2.97 4.50
CA ILE A 293 -5.03 2.47 5.77
C ILE A 293 -4.35 1.13 6.05
N LEU A 294 -3.58 1.05 7.12
CA LEU A 294 -2.95 -0.18 7.57
C LEU A 294 -3.86 -0.86 8.59
N PHE A 295 -4.44 -1.99 8.20
CA PHE A 295 -5.35 -2.77 9.03
C PHE A 295 -4.66 -4.01 9.58
N PHE A 296 -4.34 -3.99 10.86
CA PHE A 296 -3.74 -5.12 11.57
C PHE A 296 -4.84 -5.95 12.22
N ASP A 297 -5.09 -7.14 11.66
CA ASP A 297 -6.08 -8.07 12.20
C ASP A 297 -5.43 -9.04 13.20
N GLU A 298 -6.25 -9.66 14.05
CA GLU A 298 -5.79 -10.62 15.08
C GLU A 298 -4.71 -10.08 16.03
N ALA A 299 -4.85 -8.83 16.46
CA ALA A 299 -3.86 -8.17 17.33
C ALA A 299 -3.65 -8.90 18.67
N ASP A 300 -4.60 -9.70 19.14
CA ASP A 300 -4.44 -10.56 20.32
C ASP A 300 -3.27 -11.55 20.22
N ALA A 301 -2.86 -11.94 19.01
CA ALA A 301 -1.68 -12.79 18.80
C ALA A 301 -0.37 -12.14 19.27
N LEU A 302 -0.28 -10.80 19.18
CA LEU A 302 0.88 -10.05 19.67
C LEU A 302 0.78 -9.73 21.15
N PHE A 303 -0.42 -9.33 21.59
CA PHE A 303 -0.64 -8.60 22.83
C PHE A 303 -1.30 -9.43 23.94
N GLY A 304 -1.48 -10.74 23.77
CA GLY A 304 -1.89 -11.65 24.83
C GLY A 304 -1.11 -11.42 26.14
N LYS A 305 -1.79 -11.34 27.30
CA LYS A 305 -1.15 -11.27 28.63
C LYS A 305 -0.13 -12.41 28.73
N ARG A 306 1.15 -12.11 28.57
CA ARG A 306 2.22 -13.11 28.65
C ARG A 306 2.42 -13.45 30.12
N THR A 307 2.05 -14.67 30.50
CA THR A 307 2.46 -15.29 31.76
C THR A 307 3.98 -15.42 31.79
N ASP A 308 4.57 -15.15 32.96
CA ASP A 308 5.99 -15.18 33.32
C ASP A 308 7.01 -15.65 32.29
N ILE A 309 7.97 -14.75 32.00
CA ILE A 309 9.17 -14.96 31.20
C ILE A 309 9.87 -16.25 31.65
N ARG A 310 9.93 -17.26 30.77
CA ARG A 310 10.69 -18.48 31.03
C ARG A 310 11.81 -18.75 30.03
N ASP A 311 11.70 -18.28 28.78
CA ASP A 311 12.67 -18.63 27.73
C ASP A 311 13.28 -17.43 26.97
N ALA A 312 14.45 -17.65 26.37
CA ALA A 312 15.16 -16.66 25.55
C ALA A 312 14.34 -16.22 24.32
N HIS A 313 13.48 -17.10 23.79
CA HIS A 313 12.55 -16.79 22.69
C HIS A 313 11.53 -15.70 23.05
N ASP A 314 11.10 -15.60 24.31
CA ASP A 314 10.15 -14.58 24.76
C ASP A 314 10.74 -13.16 24.74
N LYS A 315 12.07 -13.04 24.94
CA LYS A 315 12.76 -11.75 24.89
C LYS A 315 12.81 -11.18 23.47
N TYR A 316 13.09 -12.02 22.47
CA TYR A 316 13.11 -11.60 21.06
C TYR A 316 11.71 -11.19 20.59
N ALA A 317 10.67 -11.95 20.96
CA ALA A 317 9.29 -11.61 20.64
C ALA A 317 8.84 -10.29 21.28
N ASN A 318 9.34 -9.93 22.48
CA ASN A 318 9.03 -8.64 23.10
C ASN A 318 9.68 -7.45 22.36
N GLN A 319 10.90 -7.65 21.84
CA GLN A 319 11.61 -6.64 21.08
C GLN A 319 10.94 -6.38 19.72
N GLU A 320 10.45 -7.42 19.03
CA GLU A 320 9.70 -7.27 17.78
C GLU A 320 8.37 -6.54 17.97
N VAL A 321 7.65 -6.83 19.06
CA VAL A 321 6.41 -6.12 19.42
C VAL A 321 6.69 -4.63 19.68
N ALA A 322 7.76 -4.33 20.42
CA ALA A 322 8.18 -2.95 20.69
C ALA A 322 8.56 -2.20 19.40
N TYR A 323 9.26 -2.87 18.47
CA TYR A 323 9.58 -2.30 17.16
C TYR A 323 8.33 -2.01 16.34
N LEU A 324 7.42 -2.99 16.20
CA LEU A 324 6.18 -2.81 15.46
C LEU A 324 5.36 -1.66 16.04
N LEU A 325 5.28 -1.57 17.37
CA LEU A 325 4.68 -0.46 18.08
C LEU A 325 5.26 0.90 17.70
N GLN A 326 6.59 0.99 17.71
CA GLN A 326 7.29 2.21 17.31
C GLN A 326 6.95 2.59 15.87
N ARG A 327 6.88 1.61 14.95
CA ARG A 327 6.51 1.87 13.55
C ARG A 327 5.06 2.31 13.38
N ILE A 328 4.13 1.72 14.14
CA ILE A 328 2.72 2.15 14.20
C ILE A 328 2.63 3.61 14.72
N GLU A 329 3.45 3.97 15.71
CA GLU A 329 3.51 5.33 16.27
C GLU A 329 4.22 6.35 15.35
N SER A 330 5.09 5.91 14.45
CA SER A 330 5.77 6.81 13.50
C SER A 330 4.99 7.02 12.22
N TYR A 331 4.13 6.08 11.83
CA TYR A 331 3.40 6.15 10.57
C TYR A 331 2.46 7.36 10.52
N ASN A 332 2.55 8.16 9.45
CA ASN A 332 1.76 9.39 9.27
C ASN A 332 0.30 9.14 8.85
N GLY A 333 -0.05 7.92 8.43
CA GLY A 333 -1.39 7.56 7.97
C GLY A 333 -2.30 7.02 9.08
N LEU A 334 -3.35 6.31 8.65
CA LEU A 334 -4.30 5.66 9.55
C LEU A 334 -3.86 4.22 9.81
N VAL A 335 -3.72 3.86 11.08
CA VAL A 335 -3.54 2.48 11.53
C VAL A 335 -4.78 2.04 12.30
N ILE A 336 -5.33 0.89 11.93
CA ILE A 336 -6.44 0.26 12.66
C ILE A 336 -5.98 -1.12 13.11
N LEU A 337 -6.06 -1.37 14.42
CA LEU A 337 -5.82 -2.69 14.99
C LEU A 337 -7.18 -3.32 15.32
N ALA A 338 -7.40 -4.57 14.96
CA ALA A 338 -8.57 -5.34 15.38
C ALA A 338 -8.18 -6.47 16.34
N THR A 339 -8.98 -6.66 17.38
CA THR A 339 -8.87 -7.83 18.28
C THR A 339 -10.24 -8.36 18.67
N ASN A 340 -10.30 -9.65 18.98
CA ASN A 340 -11.49 -10.24 19.58
C ASN A 340 -11.50 -10.10 21.11
N GLN A 341 -10.33 -9.90 21.74
CA GLN A 341 -10.17 -9.95 23.21
C GLN A 341 -9.44 -8.72 23.75
N ARG A 342 -10.16 -7.62 23.98
CA ARG A 342 -9.58 -6.39 24.56
C ARG A 342 -8.89 -6.63 25.92
N GLY A 343 -9.44 -7.50 26.77
CA GLY A 343 -8.92 -7.75 28.12
C GLY A 343 -7.52 -8.34 28.18
N ASN A 344 -7.00 -8.79 27.03
CA ASN A 344 -5.65 -9.31 26.92
C ASN A 344 -4.62 -8.21 26.65
N ILE A 345 -5.05 -7.05 26.15
CA ILE A 345 -4.17 -5.93 25.78
C ILE A 345 -3.80 -5.10 27.01
N ASP A 346 -2.52 -4.76 27.14
CA ASP A 346 -1.99 -3.93 28.22
C ASP A 346 -2.51 -2.47 28.18
N ASP A 347 -2.77 -1.87 29.34
CA ASP A 347 -3.30 -0.51 29.44
C ASP A 347 -2.36 0.57 28.89
N ALA A 348 -1.03 0.39 28.98
CA ALA A 348 -0.07 1.32 28.40
C ALA A 348 -0.14 1.30 26.88
N PHE A 349 -0.50 0.16 26.27
CA PHE A 349 -0.75 0.05 24.84
C PHE A 349 -2.03 0.80 24.44
N ILE A 350 -3.11 0.58 25.17
CA ILE A 350 -4.41 1.21 24.93
C ILE A 350 -4.30 2.74 24.92
N ARG A 351 -3.48 3.33 25.80
CA ARG A 351 -3.25 4.79 25.88
C ARG A 351 -2.62 5.42 24.63
N ARG A 352 -2.09 4.62 23.70
CA ARG A 352 -1.47 5.10 22.44
C ARG A 352 -2.49 5.32 21.33
N PHE A 353 -3.70 4.78 21.48
CA PHE A 353 -4.79 4.91 20.52
C PHE A 353 -5.58 6.19 20.78
N GLN A 354 -5.93 6.88 19.70
CA GLN A 354 -6.79 8.06 19.78
C GLN A 354 -8.24 7.64 19.98
N THR A 355 -8.64 6.53 19.33
CA THR A 355 -10.02 6.02 19.39
C THR A 355 -10.03 4.52 19.63
N ILE A 356 -10.91 4.09 20.53
CA ILE A 356 -11.13 2.69 20.84
C ILE A 356 -12.60 2.39 20.57
N VAL A 357 -12.87 1.60 19.53
CA VAL A 357 -14.21 1.34 19.02
C VAL A 357 -14.65 -0.05 19.43
N TYR A 358 -15.77 -0.11 20.14
CA TYR A 358 -16.41 -1.37 20.48
C TYR A 358 -17.42 -1.77 19.41
N PHE A 359 -17.32 -3.00 18.93
CA PHE A 359 -18.26 -3.64 18.02
C PHE A 359 -19.07 -4.69 18.81
N PRO A 360 -20.21 -4.30 19.42
CA PRO A 360 -21.07 -5.23 20.13
C PRO A 360 -21.73 -6.24 19.19
N ILE A 361 -22.29 -7.30 19.76
CA ILE A 361 -23.29 -8.11 19.04
C ILE A 361 -24.48 -7.19 18.72
N PRO A 362 -24.99 -7.18 17.48
CA PRO A 362 -26.08 -6.29 17.09
C PRO A 362 -27.34 -6.57 17.93
N ARG A 363 -28.05 -5.53 18.33
CA ARG A 363 -29.35 -5.58 19.02
C ARG A 363 -30.46 -6.03 18.08
N THR A 364 -31.67 -6.26 18.62
CA THR A 364 -32.83 -6.70 17.83
C THR A 364 -33.10 -5.81 16.60
N GLU A 365 -33.13 -4.49 16.77
CA GLU A 365 -33.39 -3.56 15.66
C GLU A 365 -32.27 -3.61 14.60
N GLU A 366 -31.02 -3.68 15.03
CA GLU A 366 -29.85 -3.79 14.15
C GLU A 366 -29.86 -5.13 13.41
N ARG A 367 -30.14 -6.25 14.09
CA ARG A 367 -30.28 -7.58 13.48
C ARG A 367 -31.42 -7.63 12.47
N GLN A 368 -32.55 -7.00 12.78
CA GLN A 368 -33.67 -6.89 11.83
C GLN A 368 -33.23 -6.19 10.55
N ALA A 369 -32.54 -5.05 10.67
CA ALA A 369 -32.02 -4.33 9.51
C ALA A 369 -31.00 -5.17 8.72
N ILE A 370 -30.10 -5.89 9.41
CA ILE A 370 -29.15 -6.80 8.76
C ILE A 370 -29.91 -7.88 7.98
N TRP A 371 -30.89 -8.56 8.59
CA TRP A 371 -31.70 -9.58 7.93
C TRP A 371 -32.36 -9.05 6.65
N GLN A 372 -32.98 -7.87 6.72
CA GLN A 372 -33.67 -7.27 5.57
C GLN A 372 -32.71 -6.88 4.44
N ARG A 373 -31.49 -6.44 4.76
CA ARG A 373 -30.47 -6.03 3.78
C ARG A 373 -29.66 -7.19 3.20
N THR A 374 -29.54 -8.29 3.95
CA THR A 374 -28.71 -9.44 3.55
C THR A 374 -29.27 -10.16 2.33
N PHE A 375 -30.60 -10.25 2.20
CA PHE A 375 -31.21 -10.95 1.09
C PHE A 375 -31.38 -10.06 -0.14
N PRO A 376 -30.93 -10.49 -1.32
CA PRO A 376 -31.13 -9.73 -2.55
C PRO A 376 -32.60 -9.74 -2.94
N THR A 377 -33.07 -8.66 -3.56
CA THR A 377 -34.48 -8.50 -4.01
C THR A 377 -34.95 -9.59 -4.98
N GLN A 378 -34.02 -10.26 -5.67
CA GLN A 378 -34.26 -11.34 -6.63
C GLN A 378 -34.56 -12.69 -5.96
N MET A 379 -34.18 -12.87 -4.69
CA MET A 379 -34.43 -14.10 -3.95
C MET A 379 -35.89 -14.09 -3.47
N PRO A 380 -36.74 -15.06 -3.88
CA PRO A 380 -38.12 -15.08 -3.44
C PRO A 380 -38.21 -15.44 -1.96
N ILE A 381 -38.86 -14.58 -1.17
CA ILE A 381 -39.04 -14.77 0.28
C ILE A 381 -40.54 -14.76 0.58
N ALA A 382 -40.98 -15.67 1.44
CA ALA A 382 -42.36 -15.73 1.87
C ALA A 382 -42.72 -14.50 2.75
N ALA A 383 -43.87 -13.88 2.46
CA ALA A 383 -44.31 -12.65 3.11
C ALA A 383 -44.69 -12.80 4.59
N ASP A 384 -44.80 -14.04 5.08
CA ASP A 384 -45.13 -14.40 6.46
C ASP A 384 -43.90 -14.47 7.38
N ILE A 385 -42.70 -14.21 6.86
CA ILE A 385 -41.48 -14.10 7.68
C ILE A 385 -41.48 -12.76 8.41
N ASP A 386 -41.70 -12.82 9.72
CA ASP A 386 -41.55 -11.69 10.63
C ASP A 386 -40.08 -11.52 11.04
N TRP A 387 -39.38 -10.60 10.38
CA TRP A 387 -37.99 -10.28 10.66
C TRP A 387 -37.75 -9.75 12.07
N HIS A 388 -38.71 -9.05 12.66
CA HIS A 388 -38.58 -8.56 14.03
C HIS A 388 -38.63 -9.75 15.01
N GLN A 389 -39.55 -10.69 14.80
CA GLN A 389 -39.62 -11.91 15.61
C GLN A 389 -38.33 -12.74 15.48
N VAL A 390 -37.85 -12.97 14.25
CA VAL A 390 -36.58 -13.69 14.00
C VAL A 390 -35.42 -12.99 14.68
N ALA A 391 -35.28 -11.67 14.50
CA ALA A 391 -34.21 -10.88 15.11
C ALA A 391 -34.28 -10.88 16.64
N SER A 392 -35.47 -10.88 17.24
CA SER A 392 -35.64 -10.92 18.70
C SER A 392 -35.29 -12.28 19.31
N ARG A 393 -35.60 -13.36 18.59
CA ARG A 393 -35.46 -14.75 19.09
C ARG A 393 -34.03 -15.26 18.97
N TYR A 394 -33.31 -14.82 17.92
CA TYR A 394 -32.00 -15.34 17.58
C TYR A 394 -30.92 -14.25 17.64
N GLU A 395 -30.07 -14.34 18.66
CA GLU A 395 -28.87 -13.52 18.85
C GLU A 395 -27.70 -14.02 17.98
N LEU A 396 -27.71 -13.56 16.73
CA LEU A 396 -26.70 -13.83 15.71
C LEU A 396 -25.83 -12.60 15.43
N THR A 397 -24.60 -12.83 14.99
CA THR A 397 -23.73 -11.77 14.46
C THR A 397 -24.06 -11.47 13.00
N GLY A 398 -23.57 -10.35 12.46
CA GLY A 398 -23.77 -10.03 11.03
C GLY A 398 -23.20 -11.11 10.11
N ALA A 399 -22.00 -11.63 10.40
CA ALA A 399 -21.41 -12.72 9.64
C ALA A 399 -22.26 -14.01 9.71
N SER A 400 -22.81 -14.34 10.89
CA SER A 400 -23.68 -15.51 11.05
C SER A 400 -24.97 -15.36 10.24
N ILE A 401 -25.57 -14.16 10.20
CA ILE A 401 -26.75 -13.87 9.37
C ILE A 401 -26.44 -14.05 7.87
N VAL A 402 -25.30 -13.53 7.41
CA VAL A 402 -24.84 -13.71 6.01
C VAL A 402 -24.63 -15.20 5.68
N ASN A 403 -24.04 -15.97 6.59
CA ASN A 403 -23.86 -17.41 6.41
C ASN A 403 -25.20 -18.15 6.30
N VAL A 404 -26.18 -17.79 7.13
CA VAL A 404 -27.53 -18.37 7.06
C VAL A 404 -28.20 -18.02 5.74
N ALA A 405 -28.14 -16.76 5.31
CA ALA A 405 -28.73 -16.33 4.04
C ALA A 405 -28.11 -17.05 2.84
N HIS A 406 -26.79 -17.19 2.83
CA HIS A 406 -26.06 -17.92 1.80
C HIS A 406 -26.46 -19.40 1.76
N TYR A 407 -26.56 -20.05 2.92
CA TYR A 407 -27.03 -21.43 3.03
C TYR A 407 -28.46 -21.58 2.48
N CYS A 408 -29.39 -20.70 2.91
CA CYS A 408 -30.76 -20.71 2.40
C CYS A 408 -30.82 -20.56 0.88
N ALA A 409 -30.01 -19.68 0.28
CA ALA A 409 -29.97 -19.49 -1.16
C ALA A 409 -29.54 -20.78 -1.92
N ILE A 410 -28.51 -21.46 -1.42
CA ILE A 410 -28.03 -22.72 -2.00
C ILE A 410 -29.11 -23.81 -1.91
N GLU A 411 -29.72 -23.99 -0.73
CA GLU A 411 -30.72 -25.04 -0.51
C GLU A 411 -31.98 -24.82 -1.35
N LEU A 412 -32.42 -23.57 -1.53
CA LEU A 412 -33.56 -23.29 -2.41
C LEU A 412 -33.30 -23.71 -3.85
N LEU A 413 -32.09 -23.46 -4.35
CA LEU A 413 -31.69 -23.87 -5.69
C LEU A 413 -31.54 -25.38 -5.81
N ALA A 414 -30.94 -26.03 -4.81
CA ALA A 414 -30.74 -27.48 -4.79
C ALA A 414 -32.07 -28.26 -4.82
N ASP A 415 -33.04 -27.83 -4.01
CA ASP A 415 -34.36 -28.47 -3.92
C ASP A 415 -35.37 -27.93 -4.94
N GLN A 416 -34.97 -27.00 -5.83
CA GLN A 416 -35.86 -26.29 -6.75
C GLN A 416 -37.08 -25.66 -6.06
N SER A 417 -36.89 -25.19 -4.83
CA SER A 417 -37.97 -24.62 -4.02
C SER A 417 -38.28 -23.19 -4.48
N PRO A 418 -39.56 -22.80 -4.60
CA PRO A 418 -39.93 -21.55 -5.23
C PRO A 418 -39.65 -20.31 -4.37
N LYS A 419 -39.51 -20.45 -3.04
CA LYS A 419 -39.27 -19.34 -2.10
C LYS A 419 -38.73 -19.82 -0.75
N LEU A 420 -38.06 -18.92 -0.03
CA LEU A 420 -37.67 -19.10 1.37
C LEU A 420 -38.91 -19.00 2.26
N ASP A 421 -39.23 -20.08 2.97
CA ASP A 421 -40.25 -20.07 4.02
C ASP A 421 -39.62 -20.00 5.42
N ARG A 422 -40.48 -19.76 6.42
CA ARG A 422 -40.07 -19.67 7.82
C ARG A 422 -39.39 -20.94 8.33
N LYS A 423 -39.86 -22.12 7.93
CA LYS A 423 -39.36 -23.40 8.44
C LYS A 423 -37.90 -23.61 8.01
N ARG A 424 -37.62 -23.40 6.73
CA ARG A 424 -36.26 -23.49 6.17
C ARG A 424 -35.32 -22.45 6.78
N LEU A 425 -35.81 -21.22 7.00
CA LEU A 425 -35.04 -20.19 7.67
C LEU A 425 -34.67 -20.61 9.10
N GLU A 426 -35.64 -21.10 9.89
CA GLU A 426 -35.39 -21.56 11.25
C GLU A 426 -34.42 -22.75 11.28
N GLU A 427 -34.54 -23.73 10.37
CA GLU A 427 -33.60 -24.85 10.24
C GLU A 427 -32.16 -24.38 9.94
N ALA A 428 -32.01 -23.41 9.03
CA ALA A 428 -30.72 -22.82 8.69
C ALA A 428 -30.10 -22.04 9.86
N ILE A 429 -30.93 -21.30 10.62
CA ILE A 429 -30.49 -20.62 11.85
C ILE A 429 -29.99 -21.64 12.87
N MET A 430 -30.74 -22.72 13.14
CA MET A 430 -30.34 -23.74 14.10
C MET A 430 -29.03 -24.41 13.71
N ARG A 431 -28.81 -24.64 12.42
CA ARG A 431 -27.55 -25.16 11.89
C ARG A 431 -26.36 -24.23 12.20
N GLU A 432 -26.52 -22.92 12.02
CA GLU A 432 -25.45 -21.96 12.34
C GLU A 432 -25.20 -21.88 13.86
N TYR A 433 -26.24 -21.96 14.68
CA TYR A 433 -26.11 -22.06 16.14
C TYR A 433 -25.31 -23.29 16.59
N ALA A 434 -25.62 -24.46 16.01
CA ALA A 434 -24.91 -25.70 16.31
C ALA A 434 -23.42 -25.60 15.93
N LYS A 435 -23.11 -24.95 14.81
CA LYS A 435 -21.73 -24.68 14.37
C LYS A 435 -20.98 -23.74 15.32
N GLU A 436 -21.66 -22.73 15.89
CA GLU A 436 -21.08 -21.82 16.88
C GLU A 436 -20.94 -22.45 18.28
N GLY A 437 -21.37 -23.69 18.48
CA GLY A 437 -21.35 -24.36 19.79
C GLY A 437 -22.32 -23.76 20.80
N LYS A 438 -23.29 -22.96 20.35
CA LYS A 438 -24.34 -22.41 21.20
C LYS A 438 -25.39 -23.49 21.45
N VAL A 439 -25.48 -23.97 22.70
CA VAL A 439 -26.57 -24.84 23.14
C VAL A 439 -27.79 -23.96 23.42
N ILE A 440 -28.94 -24.31 22.83
CA ILE A 440 -30.20 -23.56 22.93
C ILE A 440 -30.85 -23.78 24.29
#